data_AF-A0A1I5MKM4-F1
#
_entry.id   AF-A0A1I5MKM4-F1
#
_cell.length_a   1.000
_cell.length_b   1.000
_cell.length_c   1.000
_cell.angle_alpha   90.00
_cell.angle_beta   90.00
_cell.angle_gamma   90.00
#
_symmetry.space_group_name_H-M   'P 1'
#
loop_
_entity.id
_entity.type
_entity.pdbx_description
1 polymer ?
#
loop_
_entity_poly.entity_id
_entity_poly.type
_entity_poly.pdbx_seq_one_letter_code
_entity_poly.pdbx_strand_id
1 'polypeptide(L)' 'MQTQRDLFEDLRVQLLCEYISDMRFEPTKSSAKAELARMDLSSYSLRALADAAEYFYGVNLEFQSYSQAAEFFRG' A
#
# COMPACT_ATOMS: atom_id res chain seq x y z
N MET A 1 3.15 21.59 9.66
CA MET A 1 2.24 20.43 9.77
C MET A 1 2.84 19.33 8.93
N GLN A 2 3.34 18.25 9.54
CA GLN A 2 3.84 17.11 8.75
C GLN A 2 2.62 16.36 8.23
N THR A 3 2.24 16.65 6.98
CA THR A 3 1.26 15.86 6.24
C THR A 3 1.94 14.53 5.93
N GLN A 4 1.72 13.52 6.77
CA GLN A 4 2.14 12.16 6.48
C GLN A 4 1.54 11.77 5.12
N ARG A 5 2.34 11.23 4.19
CA ARG A 5 1.81 10.84 2.88
C ARG A 5 0.72 9.78 3.03
N ASP A 6 -0.31 9.91 2.21
CA ASP A 6 -1.42 8.95 2.16
C ASP A 6 -1.14 7.93 1.05
N LEU A 7 -0.87 6.69 1.48
CA LEU A 7 -0.52 5.59 0.58
C LEU A 7 -1.63 5.27 -0.42
N PHE A 8 -2.89 5.32 0.01
CA PHE A 8 -4.01 4.96 -0.86
C PHE A 8 -4.27 6.04 -1.91
N GLU A 9 -4.13 7.32 -1.54
CA GLU A 9 -4.22 8.40 -2.51
C GLU A 9 -3.06 8.40 -3.51
N ASP A 10 -1.83 8.15 -3.06
CA ASP A 10 -0.68 8.03 -3.97
C ASP A 10 -0.86 6.87 -4.96
N LEU A 11 -1.31 5.70 -4.47
CA LEU A 11 -1.62 4.55 -5.34
C LEU A 11 -2.78 4.86 -6.31
N ARG A 12 -3.83 5.55 -5.86
CA ARG A 12 -4.97 5.95 -6.70
C ARG A 12 -4.51 6.82 -7.87
N VAL A 13 -3.69 7.83 -7.58
CA VAL A 13 -3.12 8.73 -8.59
C VAL A 13 -2.20 7.96 -9.53
N GLN A 14 -1.37 7.07 -9.01
CA GLN A 14 -0.40 6.33 -9.80
C GLN A 14 -1.05 5.28 -10.72
N LEU A 15 -2.12 4.63 -10.26
CA LEU A 15 -2.88 3.63 -11.02
C LEU A 15 -3.97 4.23 -11.90
N LEU A 16 -4.15 5.55 -11.86
CA LEU A 16 -5.15 6.30 -12.61
C LEU A 16 -6.58 5.78 -12.39
N CYS A 17 -6.91 5.36 -11.17
CA CYS A 17 -8.26 4.93 -10.83
C CYS A 17 -9.08 6.08 -10.21
N GLU A 18 -10.40 6.03 -10.43
CA GLU A 18 -11.30 7.11 -10.00
C GLU A 18 -11.46 7.11 -8.47
N TYR A 19 -11.61 5.92 -7.87
CA TYR A 19 -11.79 5.74 -6.43
C TYR A 19 -10.76 4.78 -5.83
N ILE A 20 -10.43 4.98 -4.54
CA ILE A 20 -9.62 4.02 -3.77
C ILE A 20 -10.26 2.63 -3.80
N SER A 21 -11.59 2.55 -3.70
CA SER A 21 -12.35 1.29 -3.74
C SER A 21 -12.13 0.47 -5.00
N ASP A 22 -11.76 1.09 -6.12
CA ASP A 22 -11.47 0.38 -7.37
C ASP A 22 -10.23 -0.52 -7.23
N MET A 23 -9.29 -0.15 -6.36
CA MET A 23 -8.07 -0.92 -6.11
C MET A 23 -8.31 -2.23 -5.36
N ARG A 24 -9.54 -2.48 -4.87
CA ARG A 24 -9.93 -3.77 -4.28
C ARG A 24 -10.23 -4.84 -5.33
N PHE A 25 -10.45 -4.45 -6.58
CA PHE A 25 -10.86 -5.34 -7.66
C PHE A 25 -9.75 -5.53 -8.70
N GLU A 26 -9.76 -6.67 -9.38
CA GLU A 26 -8.88 -6.91 -10.51
C GLU A 26 -9.34 -6.07 -11.73
N PRO A 27 -8.42 -5.58 -12.56
CA PRO A 27 -6.96 -5.80 -12.52
C PRO A 27 -6.20 -4.81 -11.61
N THR A 28 -6.86 -3.75 -11.13
CA THR A 28 -6.23 -2.64 -10.39
C THR A 28 -5.54 -3.11 -9.11
N LYS A 29 -6.13 -4.10 -8.42
CA LYS A 29 -5.54 -4.73 -7.24
C LYS A 29 -4.17 -5.35 -7.52
N SER A 30 -4.03 -6.11 -8.60
CA SER A 30 -2.73 -6.68 -9.00
C SER A 30 -1.69 -5.59 -9.30
N SER A 31 -2.10 -4.52 -9.97
CA SER A 31 -1.23 -3.37 -10.21
C SER A 31 -0.81 -2.70 -8.90
N ALA A 32 -1.74 -2.46 -7.97
CA ALA A 32 -1.44 -1.88 -6.66
C ALA A 32 -0.43 -2.72 -5.86
N LYS A 33 -0.56 -4.04 -5.90
CA LYS A 33 0.42 -4.95 -5.27
C LYS A 33 1.80 -4.83 -5.90
N ALA A 34 1.87 -4.76 -7.23
CA ALA A 34 3.13 -4.56 -7.94
C ALA A 34 3.77 -3.19 -7.60
N GLU A 35 2.96 -2.15 -7.40
CA GLU A 35 3.43 -0.85 -6.92
C GLU A 35 4.01 -0.92 -5.51
N LEU A 36 3.30 -1.55 -4.57
CA LEU A 36 3.76 -1.73 -3.19
C LEU A 36 5.07 -2.50 -3.11
N ALA A 37 5.30 -3.46 -4.02
CA ALA A 37 6.55 -4.22 -4.07
C ALA A 37 7.77 -3.37 -4.49
N ARG A 38 7.56 -2.31 -5.28
CA ARG A 38 8.62 -1.51 -5.91
C ARG A 38 8.81 -0.11 -5.33
N MET A 39 7.79 0.46 -4.71
CA MET A 39 7.82 1.84 -4.22
C MET A 39 8.64 2.00 -2.94
N ASP A 40 9.02 3.23 -2.61
CA ASP A 40 9.66 3.56 -1.33
C ASP A 40 8.62 3.60 -0.21
N LEU A 41 8.64 2.60 0.66
CA LEU A 41 7.70 2.47 1.78
C LEU A 41 8.05 3.39 2.96
N SER A 42 9.28 3.91 3.02
CA SER A 42 9.74 4.75 4.15
C SER A 42 9.07 6.13 4.20
N SER A 43 8.41 6.51 3.10
CA SER A 43 7.61 7.73 2.97
C SER A 43 6.23 7.63 3.64
N TYR A 44 5.80 6.42 4.05
CA TYR A 44 4.50 6.14 4.68
C TYR A 44 4.69 5.66 6.12
N SER A 45 3.65 5.74 6.96
CA SER A 45 3.74 5.14 8.29
C SER A 45 3.57 3.62 8.23
N LEU A 46 4.17 2.91 9.20
CA LEU A 46 3.96 1.47 9.38
C LEU A 46 2.48 1.10 9.53
N ARG A 47 1.68 2.00 10.11
CA ARG A 47 0.23 1.82 10.23
C ARG A 47 -0.45 1.82 8.85
N ALA A 48 -0.13 2.79 8.00
CA ALA A 48 -0.66 2.84 6.64
C ALA A 48 -0.27 1.60 5.82
N LEU A 49 0.96 1.11 6.00
CA LEU A 49 1.42 -0.14 5.38
C LEU A 49 0.62 -1.34 5.91
N ALA A 50 0.36 -1.43 7.21
CA ALA A 50 -0.48 -2.48 7.79
C ALA A 50 -1.92 -2.44 7.25
N ASP A 51 -2.51 -1.25 7.16
CA ASP A 51 -3.84 -1.07 6.57
C ASP A 51 -3.86 -1.50 5.08
N ALA A 52 -2.78 -1.25 4.32
CA ALA A 52 -2.64 -1.75 2.95
C ALA A 52 -2.48 -3.28 2.87
N ALA A 53 -1.75 -3.90 3.80
CA ALA A 53 -1.66 -5.36 3.89
C ALA A 53 -3.04 -5.99 4.12
N GLU A 54 -3.84 -5.42 5.02
CA GLU A 54 -5.22 -5.86 5.24
C GLU A 54 -6.08 -5.63 3.98
N TYR A 55 -5.97 -4.46 3.36
CA TYR A 55 -6.80 -4.08 2.23
C TYR A 55 -6.54 -4.93 0.97
N PHE A 56 -5.27 -5.15 0.62
CA PHE A 56 -4.89 -5.84 -0.63
C PHE A 56 -4.68 -7.34 -0.46
N TYR A 57 -4.25 -7.79 0.73
CA TYR A 57 -3.90 -9.20 0.96
C TYR A 57 -4.87 -9.88 1.94
N GLY A 58 -5.74 -9.13 2.61
CA GLY A 58 -6.64 -9.69 3.63
C GLY A 58 -5.90 -10.14 4.89
N VAL A 59 -4.66 -9.64 5.10
CA VAL A 59 -3.81 -10.03 6.22
C VAL A 59 -3.77 -8.88 7.23
N ASN A 60 -4.33 -9.12 8.41
CA ASN A 60 -4.23 -8.19 9.53
C ASN A 60 -2.92 -8.48 10.29
N LEU A 61 -1.97 -7.56 10.20
CA LEU A 61 -0.68 -7.63 10.87
C LEU A 61 -0.21 -6.23 11.26
N GLU A 62 0.79 -6.17 12.13
CA GLU A 62 1.49 -4.93 12.45
C GLU A 62 2.95 -5.05 12.04
N PHE A 63 3.43 -4.09 11.26
CA PHE A 63 4.83 -4.02 10.90
C PHE A 63 5.64 -3.36 12.02
N GLN A 64 6.71 -4.04 12.45
CA GLN A 64 7.66 -3.54 13.44
C GLN A 64 8.78 -2.71 12.78
N SER A 65 8.96 -2.84 11.45
CA SER A 65 9.96 -2.10 10.69
C SER A 65 9.58 -1.99 9.21
N TYR A 66 10.16 -1.01 8.52
CA TYR A 66 9.98 -0.84 7.07
C TYR A 66 10.58 -2.01 6.28
N SER A 67 11.65 -2.62 6.77
CA SER A 67 12.24 -3.82 6.16
C SER A 67 11.25 -4.97 6.15
N GLN A 68 10.58 -5.22 7.28
CA GLN A 68 9.55 -6.25 7.38
C GLN A 68 8.38 -5.99 6.42
N ALA A 69 7.95 -4.73 6.30
CA ALA A 69 6.91 -4.35 5.35
C ALA A 69 7.35 -4.57 3.90
N ALA A 70 8.57 -4.18 3.55
CA ALA A 70 9.14 -4.37 2.22
C ALA A 70 9.26 -5.86 1.87
N GLU A 71 9.68 -6.71 2.81
CA GLU A 71 9.72 -8.15 2.62
C GLU A 71 8.32 -8.74 2.37
N PHE A 72 7.30 -8.28 3.13
CA PHE A 72 5.92 -8.72 2.93
C PHE A 72 5.37 -8.36 1.55
N PHE A 73 5.60 -7.14 1.07
CA PHE A 73 5.08 -6.70 -0.23
C PHE A 73 5.88 -7.20 -1.43
N ARG A 74 7.13 -7.65 -1.23
CA ARG A 74 7.97 -8.24 -2.29
C ARG A 74 7.83 -9.76 -2.42
N GLY A 75 7.31 -10.42 -1.38
CA GLY A 75 7.08 -11.87 -1.32
C GLY A 75 5.90 -12.31 -2.17
#